data_AF-A0A4Y2HQW8-F1
#
_entry.id   AF-A0A4Y2HQW8-F1
#
_cell.length_a   1.000
_cell.length_b   1.000
_cell.length_c   1.000
_cell.angle_alpha   90.00
_cell.angle_beta   90.00
_cell.angle_gamma   90.00
#
_symmetry.space_group_name_H-M   'P 1'
#
loop_
_entity.id
_entity.type
_entity.pdbx_description
1 polymer ?
#
loop_
_entity_poly.entity_id
_entity_poly.type
_entity_poly.pdbx_seq_one_letter_code
_entity_poly.pdbx_strand_id
1 'polypeptide(L)'
;MDYFPNNTQSSYRTKLSSPLILRDEWEVALCEICIPRSWFNIGEHNNAYRILMNREEKTIQEKIEYNVSFDYQKVEGVQTFWRKVNEAISSQVSQNVIFSFREETEEVVLTINEGFEIHLFQGESSKLLYMLHLANENIVIKTSPRTFRFRTSQEPSVHLSFTIVDTNPIDSYEYTIGVTSFLGVDNESLEPKRSNDLFEKINNNIKLLELADLVKISYDETQDEVEIQFAKFVEIHFRLELGRTLLTKLGLTGNTIIKDYAKFKVNNLIPINRNDQFLIIVKKYFEKVETLKQQYSLFLDVGMYKTKKELFNAFQFVTLKQLQNSRVLINVPTGYELLLGRGLADLLGFVKKKLVSGSHVGKYPMELNAGISEIFVHSDIVEPHRTGDTFSPLLRIIPCMN
;
A
#
# COMPACT_ATOMS: atom_id res chain seq x y z
N MET A 1 -10.40 37.72 44.22
CA MET A 1 -10.42 38.66 43.08
C MET A 1 -11.35 39.85 43.39
N ASP A 2 -11.61 40.14 44.66
CA ASP A 2 -12.87 40.79 45.04
C ASP A 2 -12.86 42.32 44.95
N TYR A 3 -11.69 42.92 44.66
CA TYR A 3 -11.53 44.38 44.56
C TYR A 3 -11.55 44.92 43.13
N PHE A 4 -11.10 44.14 42.13
CA PHE A 4 -11.05 44.55 40.72
C PHE A 4 -11.42 43.38 39.80
N PRO A 5 -12.70 42.97 39.77
CA PRO A 5 -13.14 41.76 39.05
C PRO A 5 -13.03 41.87 37.53
N ASN A 6 -12.88 43.08 36.99
CA ASN A 6 -12.78 43.34 35.55
C ASN A 6 -11.34 43.49 35.04
N ASN A 7 -10.33 43.15 35.84
CA ASN A 7 -8.94 43.19 35.38
C ASN A 7 -8.74 42.22 34.19
N THR A 8 -8.07 42.68 33.14
CA THR A 8 -7.63 41.85 32.01
C THR A 8 -6.10 41.80 31.96
N GLN A 9 -5.56 40.93 31.10
CA GLN A 9 -4.11 40.82 30.90
C GLN A 9 -3.45 42.12 30.40
N SER A 10 -4.20 42.97 29.69
CA SER A 10 -3.71 44.23 29.11
C SER A 10 -4.20 45.48 29.87
N SER A 11 -5.08 45.34 30.86
CA SER A 11 -5.58 46.44 31.68
C SER A 11 -5.90 45.93 33.09
N TYR A 12 -4.98 46.18 34.02
CA TYR A 12 -5.14 45.72 35.40
C TYR A 12 -4.90 46.88 36.37
N ARG A 13 -5.64 46.84 37.49
CA ARG A 13 -5.46 47.74 38.64
C ARG A 13 -5.19 46.91 39.88
N THR A 14 -4.34 47.43 40.77
CA THR A 14 -4.01 46.80 42.05
C THR A 14 -4.29 47.76 43.20
N LYS A 15 -4.61 47.22 44.38
CA LYS A 15 -4.83 48.00 45.59
C LYS A 15 -3.48 48.17 46.26
N LEU A 16 -3.03 49.42 46.39
CA LEU A 16 -1.84 49.73 47.15
C LEU A 16 -2.06 49.42 48.63
N SER A 17 -1.04 48.89 49.30
CA SER A 17 -1.07 48.50 50.71
C SER A 17 -1.37 49.66 51.66
N SER A 18 -1.01 50.89 51.26
CA SER A 18 -1.33 52.13 51.97
C SER A 18 -1.80 53.22 50.98
N PRO A 19 -2.78 54.07 51.34
CA PRO A 19 -3.16 55.21 50.52
C PRO A 19 -1.98 56.17 50.35
N LEU A 20 -1.56 56.41 49.10
CA LEU A 20 -0.57 57.42 48.78
C LEU A 20 -1.25 58.78 48.74
N ILE A 21 -0.91 59.66 49.69
CA ILE A 21 -1.31 61.06 49.66
C ILE A 21 -0.15 61.85 49.04
N LEU A 22 -0.25 62.12 47.74
CA LEU A 22 0.70 62.96 47.03
C LEU A 22 0.27 64.42 47.22
N ARG A 23 1.11 65.21 47.89
CA ARG A 23 0.94 66.66 48.01
C ARG A 23 1.91 67.33 47.03
N ASP A 24 1.47 68.42 46.41
CA ASP A 24 2.18 69.16 45.36
C ASP A 24 2.27 68.39 44.01
N GLU A 25 3.05 68.91 43.06
CA GLU A 25 3.24 68.29 41.74
C GLU A 25 4.04 66.99 41.86
N TRP A 26 3.61 65.96 41.15
CA TRP A 26 4.22 64.64 41.18
C TRP A 26 4.43 64.12 39.76
N GLU A 27 5.50 63.34 39.60
CA GLU A 27 5.84 62.68 38.35
C GLU A 27 6.03 61.18 38.58
N VAL A 28 5.87 60.40 37.51
CA VAL A 28 6.06 58.95 37.51
C VAL A 28 7.12 58.58 36.50
N ALA A 29 8.06 57.72 36.91
CA ALA A 29 9.03 57.12 36.02
C ALA A 29 8.58 55.71 35.63
N LEU A 30 8.85 55.32 34.39
CA LEU A 30 8.68 53.93 33.95
C LEU A 30 9.78 53.07 34.60
N CYS A 31 9.42 52.24 35.58
CA CYS A 31 10.38 51.35 36.24
C CYS A 31 10.52 49.97 35.58
N GLU A 32 9.44 49.45 34.97
CA GLU A 32 9.40 48.11 34.39
C GLU A 32 8.37 48.01 33.25
N ILE A 33 8.69 47.21 32.22
CA ILE A 33 7.73 46.73 31.23
C ILE A 33 7.69 45.21 31.29
N CYS A 34 6.49 44.64 31.43
CA CYS A 34 6.24 43.22 31.21
C CYS A 34 5.49 43.04 29.89
N ILE A 35 6.02 42.23 28.96
CA ILE A 35 5.35 41.86 27.71
C ILE A 35 4.93 40.39 27.81
N PRO A 36 3.69 40.09 28.20
CA PRO A 36 3.23 38.70 28.30
C PRO A 36 2.77 38.22 26.91
N ARG A 37 3.73 37.96 26.00
CA ARG A 37 3.46 37.40 24.67
C ARG A 37 4.28 36.13 24.46
N SER A 38 3.61 35.07 24.02
CA SER A 38 4.28 33.86 23.52
C SER A 38 4.65 34.05 22.06
N TRP A 39 5.93 33.90 21.71
CA TRP A 39 6.40 33.85 20.33
C TRP A 39 6.49 32.41 19.84
N PHE A 40 5.76 32.09 18.77
CA PHE A 40 5.90 30.81 18.07
C PHE A 40 6.86 30.98 16.90
N ASN A 41 7.86 30.11 16.82
CA ASN A 41 8.75 30.06 15.65
C ASN A 41 8.11 29.29 14.49
N ILE A 42 7.15 28.42 14.78
CA ILE A 42 6.31 27.74 13.80
C ILE A 42 4.85 28.13 14.03
N GLY A 43 4.24 28.75 13.03
CA GLY A 43 2.82 29.12 12.97
C GLY A 43 2.17 28.67 11.67
N GLU A 44 0.88 28.97 11.51
CA GLU A 44 0.09 28.53 10.34
C GLU A 44 0.65 28.99 8.99
N HIS A 45 1.46 30.05 8.98
CA HIS A 45 2.05 30.63 7.77
C HIS A 45 3.37 29.96 7.34
N ASN A 46 4.00 29.16 8.21
CA ASN A 46 5.32 28.55 7.96
C ASN A 46 5.44 27.09 8.43
N ASN A 47 4.34 26.36 8.63
CA ASN A 47 4.36 24.97 9.12
C ASN A 47 4.15 23.89 8.04
N ALA A 48 3.80 24.25 6.81
CA ALA A 48 3.39 23.28 5.79
C ALA A 48 4.56 22.80 4.90
N TYR A 49 4.53 21.50 4.55
CA TYR A 49 5.35 20.91 3.50
C TYR A 49 4.63 19.74 2.84
N ARG A 50 5.11 19.28 1.68
CA ARG A 50 4.55 18.12 0.98
C ARG A 50 5.62 17.11 0.61
N ILE A 51 5.25 15.84 0.64
CA ILE A 51 6.06 14.73 0.15
C ILE A 51 5.34 14.12 -1.05
N LEU A 52 6.03 14.02 -2.18
CA LEU A 52 5.60 13.24 -3.32
C LEU A 52 6.46 11.98 -3.39
N MET A 53 5.84 10.81 -3.55
CA MET A 53 6.57 9.56 -3.74
C MET A 53 5.87 8.66 -4.73
N ASN A 54 6.65 7.84 -5.41
CA ASN A 54 6.13 6.74 -6.21
C ASN A 54 5.90 5.55 -5.27
N ARG A 55 4.66 5.08 -5.17
CA ARG A 55 4.33 3.83 -4.51
C ARG A 55 4.06 2.78 -5.58
N GLU A 56 4.77 1.68 -5.51
CA GLU A 56 4.41 0.48 -6.27
C GLU A 56 3.22 -0.17 -5.57
N GLU A 57 2.14 -0.32 -6.30
CA GLU A 57 1.01 -1.15 -5.91
C GLU A 57 1.08 -2.44 -6.73
N LYS A 58 1.08 -3.56 -6.02
CA LYS A 58 1.06 -4.88 -6.63
C LYS A 58 -0.37 -5.40 -6.59
N THR A 59 -0.95 -5.64 -7.75
CA THR A 59 -2.25 -6.30 -7.88
C THR A 59 -2.07 -7.67 -8.51
N ILE A 60 -2.72 -8.68 -7.95
CA ILE A 60 -2.74 -10.01 -8.52
C ILE A 60 -3.76 -10.03 -9.68
N GLN A 61 -3.34 -10.54 -10.83
CA GLN A 61 -4.18 -10.75 -12.00
C GLN A 61 -4.42 -12.25 -12.21
N GLU A 62 -5.69 -12.63 -12.27
CA GLU A 62 -6.14 -14.01 -12.47
C GLU A 62 -5.98 -14.50 -13.91
N LYS A 63 -5.66 -13.58 -14.82
CA LYS A 63 -5.41 -13.87 -16.22
C LYS A 63 -4.30 -12.99 -16.78
N ILE A 64 -3.63 -13.51 -17.80
CA ILE A 64 -2.70 -12.76 -18.65
C ILE A 64 -3.19 -12.81 -20.10
N GLU A 65 -2.96 -11.72 -20.83
CA GLU A 65 -3.38 -11.58 -22.22
C GLU A 65 -2.14 -11.48 -23.10
N TYR A 66 -2.04 -12.39 -24.07
CA TYR A 66 -0.97 -12.43 -25.06
C TYR A 66 -1.52 -11.96 -26.40
N ASN A 67 -0.96 -10.88 -26.94
CA ASN A 67 -1.25 -10.45 -28.30
C ASN A 67 -0.41 -11.28 -29.27
N VAL A 68 -1.08 -12.03 -30.14
CA VAL A 68 -0.44 -12.79 -31.22
C VAL A 68 -0.63 -12.00 -32.50
N SER A 69 0.49 -11.56 -33.11
CA SER A 69 0.48 -10.78 -34.35
C SER A 69 1.48 -11.34 -35.36
N PHE A 70 1.10 -11.41 -36.63
CA PHE A 70 1.97 -11.91 -37.70
C PHE A 70 1.46 -11.47 -39.08
N ASP A 71 2.35 -11.47 -40.07
CA ASP A 71 2.02 -11.12 -41.45
C ASP A 71 1.77 -12.37 -42.30
N TYR A 72 0.67 -12.34 -43.06
CA TYR A 72 0.33 -13.34 -44.07
C TYR A 72 0.66 -12.82 -45.46
N GLN A 73 1.40 -13.60 -46.24
CA GLN A 73 1.59 -13.37 -47.68
C GLN A 73 0.98 -14.51 -48.48
N LYS A 74 0.13 -14.18 -49.46
CA LYS A 74 -0.61 -15.18 -50.24
C LYS A 74 0.28 -16.15 -51.01
N VAL A 75 1.49 -15.73 -51.38
CA VAL A 75 2.47 -16.52 -52.13
C VAL A 75 3.07 -17.68 -51.33
N GLU A 76 2.97 -17.68 -50.00
CA GLU A 76 3.67 -18.63 -49.13
C GLU A 76 2.94 -19.97 -48.96
N GLY A 77 1.70 -20.09 -49.44
CA GLY A 77 0.88 -21.28 -49.31
C GLY A 77 0.22 -21.47 -47.93
N VAL A 78 -0.85 -22.27 -47.89
CA VAL A 78 -1.70 -22.43 -46.69
C VAL A 78 -0.99 -23.16 -45.55
N GLN A 79 -0.17 -24.16 -45.86
CA GLN A 79 0.59 -24.89 -44.84
C GLN A 79 1.61 -23.99 -44.13
N THR A 80 2.33 -23.15 -44.89
CA THR A 80 3.28 -22.17 -44.33
C THR A 80 2.56 -21.15 -43.46
N PHE A 81 1.37 -20.70 -43.86
CA PHE A 81 0.55 -19.80 -43.07
C PHE A 81 0.24 -20.40 -41.69
N TRP A 82 -0.32 -21.62 -41.62
CA TRP A 82 -0.66 -22.25 -40.35
C TRP A 82 0.56 -22.59 -39.50
N ARG A 83 1.70 -22.89 -40.12
CA ARG A 83 2.97 -23.02 -39.42
C ARG A 83 3.37 -21.71 -38.73
N LYS A 84 3.33 -20.57 -39.44
CA LYS A 84 3.62 -19.25 -38.87
C LYS A 84 2.66 -18.88 -37.74
N VAL A 85 1.37 -19.17 -37.90
CA VAL A 85 0.35 -18.97 -36.84
C VAL A 85 0.77 -19.74 -35.58
N ASN A 86 1.04 -21.05 -35.71
CA ASN A 86 1.42 -21.87 -34.57
C ASN A 86 2.79 -21.50 -33.99
N GLU A 87 3.74 -21.03 -34.80
CA GLU A 87 5.03 -20.50 -34.33
C GLU A 87 4.82 -19.22 -33.49
N ALA A 88 3.96 -18.29 -33.96
CA ALA A 88 3.62 -17.07 -33.23
C ALA A 88 2.91 -17.38 -31.91
N ILE A 89 1.97 -18.33 -31.90
CA ILE A 89 1.28 -18.81 -30.69
C ILE A 89 2.29 -19.48 -29.74
N SER A 90 3.12 -20.39 -30.25
CA SER A 90 4.04 -21.16 -29.42
C SER A 90 5.12 -20.31 -28.78
N SER A 91 5.43 -19.14 -29.35
CA SER A 91 6.32 -18.16 -28.73
C SER A 91 5.75 -17.55 -27.44
N GLN A 92 4.42 -17.55 -27.28
CA GLN A 92 3.72 -16.94 -26.14
C GLN A 92 3.22 -18.00 -25.15
N VAL A 93 2.58 -19.05 -25.64
CA VAL A 93 1.84 -20.03 -24.81
C VAL A 93 2.25 -21.48 -25.09
N SER A 94 3.40 -21.71 -25.72
CA SER A 94 3.91 -23.05 -26.06
C SER A 94 2.87 -23.86 -26.86
N GLN A 95 2.68 -25.15 -26.54
CA GLN A 95 1.77 -26.05 -27.27
C GLN A 95 0.35 -26.09 -26.68
N ASN A 96 -0.04 -25.10 -25.87
CA ASN A 96 -1.37 -25.08 -25.23
C ASN A 96 -2.51 -24.68 -26.17
N VAL A 97 -2.17 -24.06 -27.29
CA VAL A 97 -3.12 -23.64 -28.33
C VAL A 97 -2.53 -24.01 -29.69
N ILE A 98 -3.24 -24.81 -30.47
CA ILE A 98 -2.74 -25.32 -31.76
C ILE A 98 -3.85 -25.30 -32.80
N PHE A 99 -3.54 -24.75 -33.97
CA PHE A 99 -4.37 -24.90 -35.17
C PHE A 99 -3.82 -26.00 -36.07
N SER A 100 -4.64 -27.00 -36.38
CA SER A 100 -4.30 -28.10 -37.27
C SER A 100 -5.10 -28.01 -38.57
N PHE A 101 -4.43 -27.69 -39.67
CA PHE A 101 -5.08 -27.61 -40.98
C PHE A 101 -5.19 -28.99 -41.64
N ARG A 102 -6.37 -29.30 -42.17
CA ARG A 102 -6.69 -30.52 -42.92
C ARG A 102 -6.92 -30.14 -44.38
N GLU A 103 -5.95 -30.49 -45.22
CA GLU A 103 -5.95 -30.11 -46.64
C GLU A 103 -7.10 -30.76 -47.43
N GLU A 104 -7.45 -32.01 -47.09
CA GLU A 104 -8.53 -32.76 -47.75
C GLU A 104 -9.92 -32.12 -47.58
N THR A 105 -10.17 -31.44 -46.44
CA THR A 105 -11.47 -30.86 -46.11
C THR A 105 -11.48 -29.33 -46.11
N GLU A 106 -10.32 -28.70 -46.34
CA GLU A 106 -10.11 -27.26 -46.16
C GLU A 106 -10.57 -26.75 -44.78
N GLU A 107 -10.43 -27.59 -43.76
CA GLU A 107 -10.82 -27.27 -42.40
C GLU A 107 -9.61 -27.04 -41.52
N VAL A 108 -9.76 -26.18 -40.52
CA VAL A 108 -8.80 -26.02 -39.44
C VAL A 108 -9.44 -26.44 -38.13
N VAL A 109 -8.77 -27.34 -37.42
CA VAL A 109 -9.16 -27.80 -36.08
C VAL A 109 -8.33 -27.06 -35.05
N LEU A 110 -9.02 -26.40 -34.14
CA LEU A 110 -8.42 -25.69 -33.02
C LEU A 110 -8.45 -26.58 -31.77
N THR A 111 -7.25 -26.89 -31.28
CA THR A 111 -7.03 -27.56 -29.99
C THR A 111 -6.60 -26.53 -28.95
N ILE A 112 -7.29 -26.47 -27.81
CA ILE A 112 -7.02 -25.54 -26.70
C ILE A 112 -7.00 -26.35 -25.40
N ASN A 113 -5.92 -26.23 -24.64
CA ASN A 113 -5.82 -26.83 -23.30
C ASN A 113 -6.70 -26.07 -22.29
N GLU A 114 -7.06 -26.74 -21.19
CA GLU A 114 -7.87 -26.13 -20.13
C GLU A 114 -7.22 -24.84 -19.59
N GLY A 115 -8.05 -23.84 -19.30
CA GLY A 115 -7.61 -22.53 -18.80
C GLY A 115 -7.13 -21.54 -19.87
N PHE A 116 -7.08 -21.93 -21.15
CA PHE A 116 -6.79 -21.01 -22.26
C PHE A 116 -8.05 -20.62 -23.04
N GLU A 117 -8.07 -19.38 -23.55
CA GLU A 117 -9.13 -18.86 -24.41
C GLU A 117 -8.53 -18.12 -25.61
N ILE A 118 -9.20 -18.19 -26.76
CA ILE A 118 -8.90 -17.31 -27.90
C ILE A 118 -9.97 -16.23 -28.00
N HIS A 119 -9.54 -14.98 -28.04
CA HIS A 119 -10.39 -13.80 -28.19
C HIS A 119 -10.14 -13.20 -29.57
N LEU A 120 -11.17 -13.24 -30.42
CA LEU A 120 -11.19 -12.65 -31.76
C LEU A 120 -12.10 -11.42 -31.71
N PHE A 121 -11.52 -10.22 -31.69
CA PHE A 121 -12.29 -8.98 -31.61
C PHE A 121 -12.58 -8.42 -33.00
N GLN A 122 -13.78 -7.87 -33.17
CA GLN A 122 -14.14 -7.10 -34.35
C GLN A 122 -13.21 -5.87 -34.47
N GLY A 123 -12.78 -5.56 -35.70
CA GLY A 123 -11.70 -4.61 -35.93
C GLY A 123 -10.36 -5.34 -36.05
N GLU A 124 -9.73 -5.64 -34.92
CA GLU A 124 -8.39 -6.25 -34.84
C GLU A 124 -8.29 -7.59 -35.56
N SER A 125 -9.21 -8.51 -35.28
CA SER A 125 -9.19 -9.87 -35.84
C SER A 125 -10.12 -10.07 -37.05
N SER A 126 -10.65 -8.98 -37.63
CA SER A 126 -11.68 -9.04 -38.70
C SER A 126 -11.26 -9.92 -39.88
N LYS A 127 -9.98 -9.83 -40.28
CA LYS A 127 -9.43 -10.62 -41.38
C LYS A 127 -9.32 -12.10 -41.03
N LEU A 128 -8.92 -12.42 -39.80
CA LEU A 128 -8.87 -13.81 -39.32
C LEU A 128 -10.27 -14.40 -39.16
N LEU A 129 -11.24 -13.63 -38.63
CA LEU A 129 -12.66 -14.01 -38.58
C LEU A 129 -13.20 -14.34 -39.96
N TYR A 130 -12.90 -13.48 -40.95
CA TYR A 130 -13.24 -13.76 -42.35
C TYR A 130 -12.61 -15.07 -42.83
N MET A 131 -11.30 -15.28 -42.61
CA MET A 131 -10.58 -16.48 -43.06
C MET A 131 -11.09 -17.77 -42.42
N LEU A 132 -11.63 -17.69 -41.20
CA LEU A 132 -12.23 -18.82 -40.46
C LEU A 132 -13.73 -19.03 -40.73
N HIS A 133 -14.32 -18.31 -41.70
CA HIS A 133 -15.76 -18.30 -41.98
C HIS A 133 -16.62 -17.99 -40.75
N LEU A 134 -16.13 -17.11 -39.88
CA LEU A 134 -16.86 -16.65 -38.71
C LEU A 134 -17.56 -15.32 -39.01
N ALA A 135 -18.62 -15.04 -38.24
CA ALA A 135 -19.26 -13.72 -38.26
C ALA A 135 -18.24 -12.65 -37.83
N ASN A 136 -18.32 -11.46 -38.42
CA ASN A 136 -17.43 -10.35 -38.08
C ASN A 136 -17.90 -9.64 -36.80
N GLU A 137 -17.81 -10.34 -35.68
CA GLU A 137 -18.21 -9.88 -34.34
C GLU A 137 -17.19 -10.37 -33.29
N ASN A 138 -17.34 -9.92 -32.04
CA ASN A 138 -16.46 -10.38 -30.95
C ASN A 138 -16.77 -11.84 -30.62
N ILE A 139 -15.78 -12.71 -30.79
CA ILE A 139 -15.90 -14.15 -30.53
C ILE A 139 -14.87 -14.56 -29.48
N VAL A 140 -15.34 -15.25 -28.44
CA VAL A 140 -14.49 -15.90 -27.44
C VAL A 140 -14.62 -17.41 -27.58
N ILE A 141 -13.50 -18.09 -27.73
CA ILE A 141 -13.41 -19.55 -27.88
C ILE A 141 -12.79 -20.12 -26.61
N LYS A 142 -13.58 -20.84 -25.81
CA LYS A 142 -13.16 -21.45 -24.53
C LYS A 142 -13.11 -22.97 -24.55
N THR A 143 -13.72 -23.59 -25.55
CA THR A 143 -13.92 -25.04 -25.63
C THR A 143 -13.25 -25.61 -26.87
N SER A 144 -12.74 -26.83 -26.72
CA SER A 144 -11.97 -27.55 -27.73
C SER A 144 -12.37 -29.04 -27.78
N PRO A 145 -12.25 -29.73 -28.92
CA PRO A 145 -11.84 -29.23 -30.23
C PRO A 145 -12.95 -28.41 -30.91
N ARG A 146 -12.55 -27.39 -31.70
CA ARG A 146 -13.47 -26.63 -32.54
C ARG A 146 -12.96 -26.61 -33.98
N THR A 147 -13.83 -26.96 -34.92
CA THR A 147 -13.48 -27.01 -36.34
C THR A 147 -14.05 -25.79 -37.06
N PHE A 148 -13.26 -25.21 -37.95
CA PHE A 148 -13.65 -24.08 -38.79
C PHE A 148 -13.37 -24.40 -40.25
N ARG A 149 -14.20 -23.89 -41.15
CA ARG A 149 -13.88 -23.87 -42.57
C ARG A 149 -12.87 -22.78 -42.84
N PHE A 150 -11.79 -23.10 -43.54
CA PHE A 150 -10.74 -22.16 -43.86
C PHE A 150 -10.89 -21.61 -45.28
N ARG A 151 -10.59 -20.32 -45.46
CA ARG A 151 -10.36 -19.71 -46.78
C ARG A 151 -9.17 -18.76 -46.73
N THR A 152 -8.46 -18.67 -47.83
CA THR A 152 -7.37 -17.70 -48.00
C THR A 152 -7.89 -16.28 -48.13
N SER A 153 -7.08 -15.30 -47.73
CA SER A 153 -7.37 -13.90 -48.03
C SER A 153 -7.36 -13.63 -49.54
N GLN A 154 -8.17 -12.67 -49.98
CA GLN A 154 -8.13 -12.13 -51.33
C GLN A 154 -6.97 -11.16 -51.53
N GLU A 155 -6.55 -10.49 -50.46
CA GLU A 155 -5.45 -9.53 -50.47
C GLU A 155 -4.09 -10.25 -50.51
N PRO A 156 -3.09 -9.69 -51.22
CA PRO A 156 -1.78 -10.32 -51.37
C PRO A 156 -0.97 -10.36 -50.07
N SER A 157 -1.16 -9.39 -49.18
CA SER A 157 -0.51 -9.27 -47.89
C SER A 157 -1.50 -8.74 -46.85
N VAL A 158 -1.54 -9.37 -45.67
CA VAL A 158 -2.44 -8.98 -44.58
C VAL A 158 -1.74 -9.14 -43.24
N HIS A 159 -1.82 -8.11 -42.40
CA HIS A 159 -1.44 -8.21 -40.99
C HIS A 159 -2.59 -8.83 -40.19
N LEU A 160 -2.29 -9.83 -39.38
CA LEU A 160 -3.28 -10.52 -38.55
C LEU A 160 -2.90 -10.41 -37.09
N SER A 161 -3.89 -10.13 -36.25
CA SER A 161 -3.72 -10.16 -34.80
C SER A 161 -4.94 -10.72 -34.08
N PHE A 162 -4.70 -11.32 -32.93
CA PHE A 162 -5.72 -11.76 -31.98
C PHE A 162 -5.13 -11.91 -30.58
N THR A 163 -5.99 -12.14 -29.59
CA THR A 163 -5.56 -12.28 -28.19
C THR A 163 -5.76 -13.72 -27.72
N ILE A 164 -4.76 -14.25 -27.04
CA ILE A 164 -4.88 -15.47 -26.23
C ILE A 164 -4.93 -15.05 -24.77
N VAL A 165 -5.90 -15.58 -24.03
CA VAL A 165 -6.02 -15.37 -22.60
C VAL A 165 -5.64 -16.66 -21.89
N ASP A 166 -4.67 -16.58 -20.98
CA ASP A 166 -4.32 -17.66 -20.07
C ASP A 166 -4.85 -17.33 -18.67
N THR A 167 -5.69 -18.21 -18.15
CA THR A 167 -6.32 -18.12 -16.83
C THR A 167 -5.75 -19.16 -15.85
N ASN A 168 -4.75 -19.92 -16.27
CA ASN A 168 -4.10 -20.88 -15.40
C ASN A 168 -3.21 -20.15 -14.39
N PRO A 169 -3.10 -20.69 -13.16
CA PRO A 169 -2.09 -20.23 -12.23
C PRO A 169 -0.70 -20.50 -12.81
N ILE A 170 0.24 -19.59 -12.53
CA ILE A 170 1.67 -19.76 -12.87
C ILE A 170 2.23 -21.00 -12.19
N ASP A 171 1.82 -21.21 -10.94
CA ASP A 171 2.26 -22.35 -10.13
C ASP A 171 1.15 -22.74 -9.16
N SER A 172 1.17 -24.00 -8.72
CA SER A 172 0.19 -24.55 -7.80
C SER A 172 0.91 -25.46 -6.80
N TYR A 173 0.90 -25.05 -5.53
CA TYR A 173 1.54 -25.79 -4.45
C TYR A 173 0.52 -26.64 -3.71
N GLU A 174 0.76 -27.95 -3.64
CA GLU A 174 -0.07 -28.89 -2.91
C GLU A 174 0.54 -29.22 -1.54
N TYR A 175 -0.25 -29.06 -0.48
CA TYR A 175 0.12 -29.36 0.89
C TYR A 175 -0.78 -30.46 1.43
N THR A 176 -0.21 -31.61 1.80
CA THR A 176 -0.96 -32.68 2.43
C THR A 176 -1.10 -32.40 3.92
N ILE A 177 -2.33 -32.32 4.42
CA ILE A 177 -2.64 -32.06 5.83
C ILE A 177 -3.20 -33.32 6.47
N GLY A 178 -2.51 -33.83 7.48
CA GLY A 178 -2.99 -34.94 8.30
C GLY A 178 -3.87 -34.48 9.46
N VAL A 179 -4.70 -35.41 9.96
CA VAL A 179 -5.49 -35.20 11.18
C VAL A 179 -4.69 -35.42 12.48
N THR A 180 -3.46 -35.92 12.39
CA THR A 180 -2.51 -36.09 13.50
C THR A 180 -1.33 -35.13 13.35
N SER A 181 -0.63 -34.79 14.44
CA SER A 181 0.48 -33.84 14.41
C SER A 181 1.67 -34.35 13.58
N PHE A 182 2.27 -33.49 12.74
CA PHE A 182 3.46 -33.83 11.94
C PHE A 182 4.70 -34.25 12.75
N LEU A 183 4.79 -33.83 14.02
CA LEU A 183 5.89 -34.21 14.91
C LEU A 183 5.65 -35.64 15.40
N GLY A 184 6.18 -36.59 14.63
CA GLY A 184 6.17 -38.01 14.96
C GLY A 184 6.84 -38.30 16.28
N VAL A 185 6.05 -38.71 17.26
CA VAL A 185 6.46 -39.63 18.32
C VAL A 185 5.29 -40.57 18.53
N ASP A 186 5.54 -41.87 18.44
CA ASP A 186 4.60 -42.99 18.62
C ASP A 186 3.98 -42.99 20.03
N ASN A 187 3.13 -42.02 20.33
CA ASN A 187 2.40 -41.92 21.57
C ASN A 187 0.91 -41.85 21.24
N GLU A 188 0.15 -42.86 21.64
CA GLU A 188 -1.32 -42.90 21.58
C GLU A 188 -2.00 -41.69 22.26
N SER A 189 -1.26 -40.90 23.06
CA SER A 189 -1.70 -39.64 23.65
C SER A 189 -1.78 -38.46 22.66
N LEU A 190 -1.20 -38.60 21.46
CA LEU A 190 -1.22 -37.60 20.40
C LEU A 190 -2.31 -37.86 19.35
N GLU A 191 -3.19 -38.85 19.50
CA GLU A 191 -4.34 -39.02 18.60
C GLU A 191 -5.52 -38.14 19.07
N PRO A 192 -6.23 -37.43 18.16
CA PRO A 192 -7.40 -36.68 18.56
C PRO A 192 -8.54 -37.63 18.97
N LYS A 193 -9.06 -37.44 20.19
CA LYS A 193 -10.17 -38.25 20.71
C LYS A 193 -11.51 -37.58 20.52
N ARG A 194 -11.53 -36.24 20.51
CA ARG A 194 -12.71 -35.40 20.28
C ARG A 194 -12.53 -34.56 19.03
N SER A 195 -13.64 -34.08 18.49
CA SER A 195 -13.65 -33.20 17.31
C SER A 195 -12.90 -31.88 17.57
N ASN A 196 -12.93 -31.35 18.79
CA ASN A 196 -12.12 -30.18 19.14
C ASN A 196 -10.62 -30.45 19.01
N ASP A 197 -10.13 -31.54 19.63
CA ASP A 197 -8.72 -31.97 19.50
C ASP A 197 -8.31 -32.17 18.04
N LEU A 198 -9.23 -32.68 17.20
CA LEU A 198 -9.02 -32.90 15.77
C LEU A 198 -8.74 -31.57 15.05
N PHE A 199 -9.64 -30.60 15.18
CA PHE A 199 -9.50 -29.33 14.48
C PHE A 199 -8.38 -28.46 15.06
N GLU A 200 -8.08 -28.57 16.35
CA GLU A 200 -6.89 -27.95 16.95
C GLU A 200 -5.59 -28.51 16.32
N LYS A 201 -5.48 -29.83 16.17
CA LYS A 201 -4.33 -30.46 15.52
C LYS A 201 -4.19 -30.09 14.04
N ILE A 202 -5.31 -30.08 13.30
CA ILE A 202 -5.31 -29.62 11.90
C ILE A 202 -4.79 -28.19 11.82
N ASN A 203 -5.25 -27.29 12.69
CA ASN A 203 -4.77 -25.91 12.74
C ASN A 203 -3.27 -25.82 13.08
N ASN A 204 -2.78 -26.65 14.00
CA ASN A 204 -1.36 -26.71 14.32
C ASN A 204 -0.52 -27.17 13.11
N ASN A 205 -1.01 -28.16 12.36
CA ASN A 205 -0.38 -28.62 11.13
C ASN A 205 -0.34 -27.55 10.04
N ILE A 206 -1.44 -26.83 9.84
CA ILE A 206 -1.52 -25.66 8.95
C ILE A 206 -0.51 -24.59 9.36
N LYS A 207 -0.39 -24.31 10.66
CA LYS A 207 0.57 -23.33 11.18
C LYS A 207 2.02 -23.76 10.98
N LEU A 208 2.34 -25.05 11.16
CA LEU A 208 3.68 -25.59 10.92
C LEU A 208 4.12 -25.49 9.46
N LEU A 209 3.17 -25.51 8.53
CA LEU A 209 3.40 -25.31 7.10
C LEU A 209 3.36 -23.82 6.69
N GLU A 210 3.29 -22.90 7.66
CA GLU A 210 3.21 -21.45 7.42
C GLU A 210 1.95 -21.02 6.64
N LEU A 211 0.88 -21.80 6.71
CA LEU A 211 -0.40 -21.56 6.00
C LEU A 211 -1.46 -20.85 6.87
N ALA A 212 -1.12 -20.44 8.09
CA ALA A 212 -2.08 -19.91 9.07
C ALA A 212 -2.77 -18.59 8.62
N ASP A 213 -2.09 -17.79 7.79
CA ASP A 213 -2.67 -16.58 7.21
C ASP A 213 -3.58 -16.86 6.01
N LEU A 214 -3.47 -18.07 5.44
CA LEU A 214 -4.15 -18.48 4.21
C LEU A 214 -5.41 -19.31 4.48
N VAL A 215 -5.42 -20.12 5.54
CA VAL A 215 -6.56 -20.96 5.91
C VAL A 215 -6.82 -20.86 7.40
N LYS A 216 -8.06 -20.55 7.76
CA LYS A 216 -8.52 -20.51 9.15
C LYS A 216 -9.65 -21.50 9.35
N ILE A 217 -9.45 -22.45 10.25
CA ILE A 217 -10.47 -23.44 10.63
C ILE A 217 -10.89 -23.17 12.06
N SER A 218 -12.18 -22.98 12.30
CA SER A 218 -12.74 -22.72 13.62
C SER A 218 -13.82 -23.75 13.91
N TYR A 219 -13.72 -24.46 15.04
CA TYR A 219 -14.72 -25.43 15.47
C TYR A 219 -15.51 -24.89 16.67
N ASP A 220 -16.83 -24.92 16.58
CA ASP A 220 -17.76 -24.59 17.64
C ASP A 220 -18.24 -25.89 18.31
N GLU A 221 -17.78 -26.15 19.53
CA GLU A 221 -18.18 -27.33 20.31
C GLU A 221 -19.66 -27.32 20.70
N THR A 222 -20.29 -26.14 20.83
CA THR A 222 -21.68 -26.03 21.26
C THR A 222 -22.64 -26.36 20.13
N GLN A 223 -22.27 -25.96 18.91
CA GLN A 223 -23.04 -26.20 17.71
C GLN A 223 -22.55 -27.40 16.93
N ASP A 224 -21.47 -28.08 17.33
CA ASP A 224 -20.84 -29.14 16.52
C ASP A 224 -20.64 -28.73 15.07
N GLU A 225 -20.15 -27.52 14.85
CA GLU A 225 -19.98 -26.94 13.53
C GLU A 225 -18.53 -26.53 13.32
N VAL A 226 -17.98 -26.85 12.14
CA VAL A 226 -16.68 -26.35 11.72
C VAL A 226 -16.86 -25.35 10.60
N GLU A 227 -16.22 -24.20 10.75
CA GLU A 227 -16.16 -23.12 9.78
C GLU A 227 -14.74 -23.04 9.22
N ILE A 228 -14.65 -22.94 7.89
CA ILE A 228 -13.39 -22.86 7.16
C ILE A 228 -13.42 -21.60 6.31
N GLN A 229 -12.46 -20.71 6.55
CA GLN A 229 -12.26 -19.47 5.81
C GLN A 229 -10.92 -19.52 5.07
N PHE A 230 -10.92 -18.97 3.85
CA PHE A 230 -9.78 -19.03 2.96
C PHE A 230 -9.35 -17.63 2.53
N ALA A 231 -8.04 -17.45 2.35
CA ALA A 231 -7.52 -16.38 1.53
C ALA A 231 -7.86 -16.65 0.05
N LYS A 232 -7.78 -15.61 -0.79
CA LYS A 232 -7.92 -15.77 -2.24
C LYS A 232 -6.91 -16.79 -2.78
N PHE A 233 -7.32 -17.54 -3.80
CA PHE A 233 -6.50 -18.51 -4.54
C PHE A 233 -6.06 -19.75 -3.73
N VAL A 234 -6.75 -20.02 -2.63
CA VAL A 234 -6.55 -21.22 -1.83
C VAL A 234 -7.78 -22.12 -1.95
N GLU A 235 -7.55 -23.41 -2.14
CA GLU A 235 -8.60 -24.43 -2.23
C GLU A 235 -8.30 -25.57 -1.25
N ILE A 236 -9.32 -26.18 -0.67
CA ILE A 236 -9.18 -27.48 0.00
C ILE A 236 -9.77 -28.56 -0.89
N HIS A 237 -8.99 -29.63 -1.07
CA HIS A 237 -9.39 -30.79 -1.84
C HIS A 237 -9.55 -31.97 -0.87
N PHE A 238 -10.80 -32.31 -0.60
CA PHE A 238 -11.19 -33.53 0.08
C PHE A 238 -11.29 -34.64 -0.96
N ARG A 239 -10.36 -35.59 -0.92
CA ARG A 239 -10.37 -36.76 -1.80
C ARG A 239 -10.68 -38.02 -1.00
N LEU A 240 -11.54 -38.88 -1.53
CA LEU A 240 -12.01 -40.10 -0.86
C LEU A 240 -10.86 -41.03 -0.49
N GLU A 241 -9.84 -41.11 -1.34
CA GLU A 241 -8.65 -41.94 -1.14
C GLU A 241 -7.72 -41.42 -0.04
N LEU A 242 -7.79 -40.13 0.31
CA LEU A 242 -6.95 -39.52 1.34
C LEU A 242 -7.61 -39.52 2.71
N GLY A 243 -8.94 -39.35 2.81
CA GLY A 243 -9.57 -39.08 4.11
C GLY A 243 -11.05 -39.40 4.22
N ARG A 244 -11.49 -40.59 3.75
CA ARG A 244 -12.93 -40.97 3.71
C ARG A 244 -13.68 -40.76 5.03
N THR A 245 -13.06 -41.03 6.17
CA THR A 245 -13.73 -40.92 7.49
C THR A 245 -14.00 -39.47 7.84
N LEU A 246 -13.02 -38.58 7.61
CA LEU A 246 -13.11 -37.14 7.77
C LEU A 246 -14.17 -36.55 6.84
N LEU A 247 -14.22 -36.97 5.56
CA LEU A 247 -15.28 -36.57 4.64
C LEU A 247 -16.67 -36.93 5.20
N THR A 248 -16.84 -38.18 5.64
CA THR A 248 -18.11 -38.66 6.20
C THR A 248 -18.46 -37.89 7.49
N LYS A 249 -17.46 -37.57 8.31
CA LYS A 249 -17.62 -36.77 9.53
C LYS A 249 -18.10 -35.34 9.24
N LEU A 250 -17.73 -34.78 8.09
CA LEU A 250 -18.18 -33.48 7.58
C LEU A 250 -19.46 -33.55 6.73
N GLY A 251 -20.06 -34.74 6.57
CA GLY A 251 -21.26 -34.95 5.76
C GLY A 251 -21.02 -34.96 4.24
N LEU A 252 -19.77 -35.13 3.80
CA LEU A 252 -19.37 -35.20 2.39
C LEU A 252 -19.37 -36.65 1.90
N THR A 253 -19.97 -36.90 0.73
CA THR A 253 -20.13 -38.25 0.16
C THR A 253 -19.16 -38.59 -0.96
N GLY A 254 -18.38 -37.62 -1.43
CA GLY A 254 -17.45 -37.80 -2.55
C GLY A 254 -16.34 -36.76 -2.59
N ASN A 255 -15.49 -36.84 -3.62
CA ASN A 255 -14.42 -35.87 -3.83
C ASN A 255 -15.02 -34.46 -3.90
N THR A 256 -14.55 -33.58 -3.01
CA THR A 256 -15.12 -32.25 -2.81
C THR A 256 -14.00 -31.22 -2.84
N ILE A 257 -14.17 -30.19 -3.66
CA ILE A 257 -13.29 -29.02 -3.71
C ILE A 257 -14.03 -27.87 -3.06
N ILE A 258 -13.41 -27.24 -2.06
CA ILE A 258 -13.95 -26.07 -1.37
C ILE A 258 -13.14 -24.85 -1.77
N LYS A 259 -13.86 -23.76 -2.05
CA LYS A 259 -13.31 -22.44 -2.36
C LYS A 259 -13.96 -21.40 -1.45
N ASP A 260 -13.22 -20.36 -1.08
CA ASP A 260 -13.67 -19.16 -0.35
C ASP A 260 -14.15 -19.34 1.10
N TYR A 261 -15.25 -20.08 1.30
CA TYR A 261 -15.89 -20.28 2.59
C TYR A 261 -16.65 -21.60 2.62
N ALA A 262 -16.54 -22.34 3.72
CA ALA A 262 -17.42 -23.46 3.98
C ALA A 262 -17.74 -23.61 5.46
N LYS A 263 -18.92 -24.16 5.73
CA LYS A 263 -19.37 -24.49 7.07
C LYS A 263 -20.02 -25.87 7.06
N PHE A 264 -19.60 -26.74 7.97
CA PHE A 264 -20.08 -28.12 8.05
C PHE A 264 -20.57 -28.45 9.45
N LYS A 265 -21.67 -29.22 9.51
CA LYS A 265 -22.08 -29.90 10.73
C LYS A 265 -21.20 -31.13 10.92
N VAL A 266 -20.57 -31.24 12.09
CA VAL A 266 -19.65 -32.32 12.44
C VAL A 266 -20.43 -33.46 13.08
N ASN A 267 -20.38 -34.64 12.46
CA ASN A 267 -21.00 -35.83 13.02
C ASN A 267 -20.07 -36.49 14.05
N ASN A 268 -20.33 -36.26 15.34
CA ASN A 268 -19.54 -36.82 16.43
C ASN A 268 -19.65 -38.34 16.60
N LEU A 269 -20.64 -39.00 15.96
CA LEU A 269 -20.75 -40.46 15.96
C LEU A 269 -19.73 -41.13 15.03
N ILE A 270 -19.18 -40.38 14.06
CA ILE A 270 -18.14 -40.88 13.16
C ILE A 270 -16.79 -40.84 13.88
N PRO A 271 -16.08 -41.98 14.00
CA PRO A 271 -14.78 -42.03 14.65
C PRO A 271 -13.73 -41.26 13.85
N ILE A 272 -12.67 -40.84 14.53
CA ILE A 272 -11.54 -40.17 13.91
C ILE A 272 -10.55 -41.24 13.43
N ASN A 273 -10.20 -41.21 12.15
CA ASN A 273 -9.18 -42.09 11.59
C ASN A 273 -7.87 -41.31 11.43
N ARG A 274 -6.84 -41.73 12.16
CA ARG A 274 -5.52 -41.06 12.20
C ARG A 274 -4.81 -40.95 10.85
N ASN A 275 -5.16 -41.81 9.89
CA ASN A 275 -4.57 -41.84 8.56
C ASN A 275 -5.28 -40.89 7.59
N ASP A 276 -6.41 -40.28 7.99
CA ASP A 276 -7.12 -39.37 7.13
C ASP A 276 -6.29 -38.11 6.86
N GLN A 277 -6.28 -37.71 5.60
CA GLN A 277 -5.60 -36.56 5.06
C GLN A 277 -6.50 -35.82 4.09
N PHE A 278 -6.16 -34.56 3.85
CA PHE A 278 -6.73 -33.75 2.76
C PHE A 278 -5.64 -32.85 2.18
N LEU A 279 -5.90 -32.21 1.05
CA LEU A 279 -4.95 -31.29 0.45
C LEU A 279 -5.41 -29.85 0.62
N ILE A 280 -4.46 -28.96 0.91
CA ILE A 280 -4.60 -27.52 0.67
C ILE A 280 -3.81 -27.21 -0.59
N ILE A 281 -4.46 -26.59 -1.58
CA ILE A 281 -3.84 -26.14 -2.81
C ILE A 281 -3.74 -24.63 -2.79
N VAL A 282 -2.53 -24.09 -2.90
CA VAL A 282 -2.26 -22.66 -3.00
C VAL A 282 -1.85 -22.33 -4.43
N LYS A 283 -2.70 -21.57 -5.13
CA LYS A 283 -2.48 -21.18 -6.52
C LYS A 283 -1.80 -19.81 -6.58
N LYS A 284 -0.75 -19.71 -7.38
CA LYS A 284 -0.03 -18.46 -7.63
C LYS A 284 -0.40 -17.91 -8.99
N TYR A 285 -0.82 -16.64 -9.01
CA TYR A 285 -1.25 -15.93 -10.21
C TYR A 285 -0.28 -14.78 -10.55
N PHE A 286 -0.56 -14.10 -11.67
CA PHE A 286 0.29 -13.04 -12.21
C PHE A 286 0.30 -11.80 -11.31
N GLU A 287 1.45 -11.16 -11.11
CA GLU A 287 1.55 -9.87 -10.42
C GLU A 287 1.66 -8.74 -11.44
N LYS A 288 0.73 -7.78 -11.39
CA LYS A 288 0.87 -6.49 -12.08
C LYS A 288 1.38 -5.47 -11.07
N VAL A 289 2.49 -4.81 -11.41
CA VAL A 289 3.04 -3.71 -10.61
C VAL A 289 2.66 -2.40 -11.29
N GLU A 290 1.85 -1.59 -10.62
CA GLU A 290 1.51 -0.24 -11.06
C GLU A 290 2.23 0.78 -10.17
N THR A 291 2.89 1.76 -10.79
CA THR A 291 3.54 2.86 -10.06
C THR A 291 2.58 4.03 -9.93
N LEU A 292 2.07 4.25 -8.72
CA LEU A 292 1.19 5.36 -8.41
C LEU A 292 1.94 6.51 -7.76
N LYS A 293 1.65 7.74 -8.18
CA LYS A 293 2.16 8.95 -7.51
C LYS A 293 1.29 9.27 -6.32
N GLN A 294 1.85 9.18 -5.12
CA GLN A 294 1.20 9.60 -3.88
C GLN A 294 1.72 10.95 -3.43
N GLN A 295 0.84 11.76 -2.85
CA GLN A 295 1.17 13.06 -2.29
C GLN A 295 0.65 13.16 -0.86
N TYR A 296 1.54 13.47 0.07
CA TYR A 296 1.23 13.73 1.47
C TYR A 296 1.38 15.22 1.74
N SER A 297 0.33 15.85 2.25
CA SER A 297 0.40 17.22 2.78
C SER A 297 0.59 17.13 4.28
N LEU A 298 1.73 17.63 4.76
CA LEU A 298 2.18 17.50 6.13
C LEU A 298 2.33 18.89 6.75
N PHE A 299 2.07 18.96 8.05
CA PHE A 299 2.11 20.18 8.82
C PHE A 299 2.89 19.91 10.10
N LEU A 300 3.83 20.80 10.41
CA LEU A 300 4.45 20.86 11.73
C LEU A 300 3.43 21.42 12.73
N ASP A 301 3.51 20.95 13.98
CA ASP A 301 2.68 21.49 15.04
C ASP A 301 2.99 22.97 15.26
N VAL A 302 1.94 23.78 15.38
CA VAL A 302 2.08 25.20 15.69
C VAL A 302 2.56 25.35 17.12
N GLY A 303 3.65 26.09 17.32
CA GLY A 303 4.21 26.28 18.64
C GLY A 303 5.63 26.78 18.65
N MET A 304 6.27 26.58 19.80
CA MET A 304 7.63 27.04 20.07
C MET A 304 8.56 25.84 20.21
N TYR A 305 9.31 25.57 19.16
CA TYR A 305 10.39 24.57 19.19
C TYR A 305 11.60 25.18 19.87
N LYS A 306 11.99 24.65 21.03
CA LYS A 306 13.08 25.22 21.85
C LYS A 306 14.45 24.92 21.27
N THR A 307 14.58 23.78 20.59
CA THR A 307 15.86 23.37 20.00
C THR A 307 15.71 23.03 18.53
N LYS A 308 16.79 23.23 17.77
CA LYS A 308 16.89 22.83 16.36
C LYS A 308 16.61 21.33 16.18
N LYS A 309 17.08 20.51 17.13
CA LYS A 309 16.87 19.05 17.15
C LYS A 309 15.39 18.68 17.29
N GLU A 310 14.66 19.38 18.16
CA GLU A 310 13.22 19.20 18.34
C GLU A 310 12.46 19.48 17.03
N LEU A 311 12.77 20.60 16.38
CA LEU A 311 12.19 20.93 15.07
C LEU A 311 12.52 19.86 14.01
N PHE A 312 13.77 19.43 13.93
CA PHE A 312 14.19 18.43 12.94
C PHE A 312 13.50 17.08 13.13
N ASN A 313 13.28 16.66 14.37
CA ASN A 313 12.58 15.42 14.69
C ASN A 313 11.08 15.46 14.37
N ALA A 314 10.49 16.65 14.19
CA ALA A 314 9.09 16.80 13.81
C ALA A 314 8.83 16.50 12.32
N PHE A 315 9.88 16.49 11.48
CA PHE A 315 9.73 16.14 10.07
C PHE A 315 9.56 14.63 9.88
N GLN A 316 8.54 14.27 9.11
CA GLN A 316 8.33 12.91 8.63
C GLN A 316 8.95 12.72 7.24
N PHE A 317 9.36 11.49 6.93
CA PHE A 317 9.92 11.03 5.64
C PHE A 317 11.27 11.62 5.21
N VAL A 318 11.76 12.68 5.85
CA VAL A 318 13.07 13.30 5.54
C VAL A 318 13.90 13.45 6.80
N THR A 319 15.21 13.51 6.66
CA THR A 319 16.12 13.71 7.80
C THR A 319 16.82 15.04 7.69
N LEU A 320 16.78 15.82 8.77
CA LEU A 320 17.44 17.12 8.86
C LEU A 320 18.63 17.05 9.81
N LYS A 321 19.72 17.72 9.46
CA LYS A 321 20.92 17.89 10.30
C LYS A 321 21.46 19.31 10.17
N GLN A 322 21.99 19.86 11.26
CA GLN A 322 22.73 21.12 11.21
C GLN A 322 24.20 20.83 10.92
N LEU A 323 24.80 21.59 10.01
CA LEU A 323 26.22 21.56 9.69
C LEU A 323 27.00 22.54 10.58
N GLN A 324 28.33 22.43 10.59
CA GLN A 324 29.21 23.30 11.39
C GLN A 324 29.06 24.80 11.06
N ASN A 325 28.66 25.13 9.83
CA ASN A 325 28.41 26.52 9.39
C ASN A 325 26.97 26.99 9.65
N SER A 326 26.24 26.33 10.55
CA SER A 326 24.84 26.61 10.91
C SER A 326 23.81 26.46 9.77
N ARG A 327 24.20 25.95 8.61
CA ARG A 327 23.27 25.59 7.52
C ARG A 327 22.63 24.25 7.80
N VAL A 328 21.46 24.03 7.19
CA VAL A 328 20.70 22.78 7.32
C VAL A 328 20.98 21.90 6.11
N LEU A 329 21.28 20.63 6.39
CA LEU A 329 21.28 19.54 5.43
C LEU A 329 19.95 18.80 5.53
N ILE A 330 19.24 18.69 4.42
CA ILE A 330 18.04 17.84 4.28
C ILE A 330 18.41 16.64 3.42
N ASN A 331 18.16 15.45 3.94
CA ASN A 331 18.27 14.21 3.19
C ASN A 331 16.86 13.73 2.81
N VAL A 332 16.61 13.71 1.50
CA VAL A 332 15.37 13.21 0.89
C VAL A 332 15.64 11.77 0.40
N PRO A 333 14.89 10.76 0.87
CA PRO A 333 15.10 9.37 0.46
C PRO A 333 14.91 9.14 -1.06
N THR A 334 15.44 8.02 -1.56
CA THR A 334 15.27 7.60 -2.96
C THR A 334 13.80 7.39 -3.30
N GLY A 335 13.33 7.99 -4.41
CA GLY A 335 11.94 7.90 -4.84
C GLY A 335 11.00 8.95 -4.23
N TYR A 336 11.54 9.87 -3.43
CA TYR A 336 10.79 10.94 -2.77
C TYR A 336 11.16 12.31 -3.36
N GLU A 337 10.19 13.22 -3.38
CA GLU A 337 10.38 14.64 -3.60
C GLU A 337 9.77 15.41 -2.43
N LEU A 338 10.53 16.33 -1.84
CA LEU A 338 10.07 17.24 -0.80
C LEU A 338 9.74 18.59 -1.43
N LEU A 339 8.56 19.11 -1.12
CA LEU A 339 8.15 20.48 -1.45
C LEU A 339 7.89 21.26 -0.16
N LEU A 340 8.81 22.15 0.17
CA LEU A 340 8.68 23.03 1.33
C LEU A 340 7.69 24.17 1.06
N GLY A 341 6.85 24.49 2.04
CA GLY A 341 6.12 25.75 2.07
C GLY A 341 7.08 26.94 2.10
N ARG A 342 6.63 28.11 1.66
CA ARG A 342 7.50 29.30 1.54
C ARG A 342 8.17 29.68 2.86
N GLY A 343 7.38 29.89 3.91
CA GLY A 343 7.92 30.28 5.22
C GLY A 343 8.85 29.23 5.83
N LEU A 344 8.58 27.95 5.58
CA LEU A 344 9.42 26.86 6.09
C LEU A 344 10.75 26.77 5.32
N ALA A 345 10.72 26.97 4.01
CA ALA A 345 11.94 27.06 3.20
C ALA A 345 12.82 28.23 3.64
N ASP A 346 12.21 29.40 3.88
CA ASP A 346 12.92 30.59 4.36
C ASP A 346 13.54 30.35 5.74
N LEU A 347 12.78 29.79 6.68
CA LEU A 347 13.26 29.44 8.03
C LEU A 347 14.45 28.48 7.98
N LEU A 348 14.39 27.45 7.15
CA LEU A 348 15.46 26.45 6.98
C LEU A 348 16.64 26.93 6.11
N GLY A 349 16.55 28.13 5.51
CA GLY A 349 17.60 28.72 4.68
C GLY A 349 17.66 28.21 3.24
N PHE A 350 16.57 27.66 2.70
CA PHE A 350 16.48 27.12 1.33
C PHE A 350 15.82 28.10 0.36
N VAL A 351 16.50 28.40 -0.75
CA VAL A 351 15.92 29.19 -1.85
C VAL A 351 15.00 28.32 -2.73
N LYS A 352 15.40 27.07 -2.97
CA LYS A 352 14.60 26.11 -3.74
C LYS A 352 13.64 25.39 -2.80
N LYS A 353 12.35 25.45 -3.14
CA LYS A 353 11.28 24.79 -2.37
C LYS A 353 11.15 23.31 -2.70
N LYS A 354 11.44 22.95 -3.96
CA LYS A 354 11.40 21.55 -4.43
C LYS A 354 12.80 20.95 -4.29
N LEU A 355 12.88 19.86 -3.53
CA LEU A 355 14.09 19.07 -3.31
C LEU A 355 13.79 17.62 -3.74
N VAL A 356 14.48 17.14 -4.77
CA VAL A 356 14.36 15.73 -5.22
C VAL A 356 15.15 14.80 -4.31
N SER A 357 15.09 13.49 -4.52
CA SER A 357 15.90 12.52 -3.77
C SER A 357 17.38 12.90 -3.72
N GLY A 358 18.00 12.77 -2.55
CA GLY A 358 19.40 13.11 -2.29
C GLY A 358 19.60 14.08 -1.12
N SER A 359 20.85 14.53 -0.97
CA SER A 359 21.30 15.43 0.08
C SER A 359 21.33 16.88 -0.40
N HIS A 360 20.61 17.77 0.29
CA HIS A 360 20.50 19.18 -0.10
C HIS A 360 20.89 20.08 1.06
N VAL A 361 21.80 21.03 0.82
CA VAL A 361 22.24 21.99 1.84
C VAL A 361 21.60 23.35 1.58
N GLY A 362 21.03 23.95 2.63
CA GLY A 362 20.46 25.29 2.59
C GLY A 362 21.50 26.32 2.16
N LYS A 363 21.08 27.37 1.46
CA LYS A 363 21.98 28.45 1.03
C LYS A 363 22.38 29.34 2.22
N TYR A 364 21.45 29.55 3.14
CA TYR A 364 21.61 30.43 4.29
C TYR A 364 21.62 29.62 5.61
N PRO A 365 22.26 30.11 6.68
CA PRO A 365 22.10 29.56 8.02
C PRO A 365 20.63 29.52 8.45
N MET A 366 20.24 28.54 9.24
CA MET A 366 18.88 28.45 9.77
C MET A 366 18.72 29.35 11.00
N GLU A 367 17.68 30.18 10.95
CA GLU A 367 17.30 31.12 12.01
C GLU A 367 15.98 30.68 12.67
N LEU A 368 16.11 29.92 13.76
CA LEU A 368 14.95 29.39 14.49
C LEU A 368 14.10 30.50 15.15
N ASN A 369 14.68 31.70 15.35
CA ASN A 369 14.03 32.81 16.03
C ASN A 369 13.44 33.85 15.08
N ALA A 370 13.45 33.58 13.76
CA ALA A 370 12.95 34.47 12.72
C ALA A 370 13.49 35.93 12.80
N GLY A 371 14.69 36.12 13.37
CA GLY A 371 15.36 37.41 13.46
C GLY A 371 14.92 38.32 14.62
N ILE A 372 14.04 37.88 15.53
CA ILE A 372 13.69 38.64 16.74
C ILE A 372 14.63 38.18 17.87
N SER A 373 15.70 38.94 18.10
CA SER A 373 16.67 38.65 19.17
C SER A 373 16.42 39.48 20.43
N GLU A 374 16.03 40.74 20.26
CA GLU A 374 16.01 41.74 21.34
C GLU A 374 14.85 42.72 21.16
N ILE A 375 14.30 43.18 22.28
CA ILE A 375 13.37 44.32 22.32
C ILE A 375 14.09 45.48 22.99
N PHE A 376 14.15 46.61 22.28
CA PHE A 376 14.62 47.87 22.82
C PHE A 376 13.47 48.61 23.46
N VAL A 377 13.57 48.84 24.77
CA VAL A 377 12.65 49.71 25.50
C VAL A 377 13.35 51.05 25.70
N HIS A 378 12.86 52.07 25.01
CA HIS A 378 13.30 53.45 25.16
C HIS A 378 12.23 54.25 25.91
N SER A 379 12.64 55.04 26.89
CA SER A 379 11.79 56.01 27.57
C SER A 379 12.48 57.36 27.49
N ASP A 380 11.78 58.37 26.97
CA ASP A 380 12.28 59.74 26.95
C ASP A 380 12.42 60.27 28.38
N ILE A 381 13.48 61.05 28.62
CA ILE A 381 13.58 61.91 29.80
C ILE A 381 12.74 63.15 29.50
N VAL A 382 11.66 63.37 30.25
CA VAL A 382 10.79 64.54 30.06
C VAL A 382 11.50 65.84 30.49
N GLU A 383 12.35 65.79 31.53
CA GLU A 383 13.21 66.89 31.98
C GLU A 383 14.51 66.43 32.69
N PRO A 384 15.63 67.19 32.62
CA PRO A 384 16.87 66.83 33.30
C PRO A 384 16.71 66.88 34.82
N HIS A 385 16.79 65.71 35.48
CA HIS A 385 16.61 65.63 36.94
C HIS A 385 17.81 65.00 37.64
N ARG A 386 18.16 65.49 38.84
CA ARG A 386 19.18 64.87 39.69
C ARG A 386 18.61 63.61 40.34
N THR A 387 18.86 62.45 39.75
CA THR A 387 18.77 61.19 40.48
C THR A 387 19.78 61.24 41.63
N GLY A 388 19.38 61.02 42.87
CA GLY A 388 20.32 60.87 44.00
C GLY A 388 21.23 59.64 43.83
N ASP A 389 21.60 58.97 44.93
CA ASP A 389 22.43 57.74 44.93
C ASP A 389 21.73 56.49 44.32
N THR A 390 20.81 56.67 43.37
CA THR A 390 20.07 55.60 42.70
C THR A 390 20.33 55.65 41.19
N PHE A 391 20.93 54.58 40.66
CA PHE A 391 21.16 54.41 39.24
C PHE A 391 19.84 54.00 38.55
N SER A 392 19.36 54.80 37.60
CA SER A 392 18.21 54.46 36.74
C SER A 392 18.68 54.19 35.30
N PRO A 393 18.43 53.00 34.73
CA PRO A 393 18.84 52.69 33.37
C PRO A 393 17.93 53.37 32.34
N LEU A 394 18.50 54.29 31.54
CA LEU A 394 17.82 55.01 30.46
C LEU A 394 17.47 54.13 29.25
N LEU A 395 18.12 52.98 29.13
CA LEU A 395 17.91 52.00 28.08
C LEU A 395 17.94 50.61 28.72
N ARG A 396 16.90 49.80 28.48
CA ARG A 396 16.90 48.38 28.85
C ARG A 396 16.79 47.54 27.58
N ILE A 397 17.76 46.65 27.39
CA ILE A 397 17.71 45.62 26.36
C ILE A 397 17.12 44.38 27.02
N ILE A 398 16.01 43.90 26.49
CA ILE A 398 15.40 42.65 26.95
C ILE A 398 15.76 41.58 25.91
N PRO A 399 16.61 40.59 26.25
CA PRO A 399 16.83 39.46 25.37
C PRO A 399 15.50 38.73 25.23
N CYS A 400 15.05 38.53 24.00
CA CYS A 400 13.80 37.82 23.75
C CYS A 400 13.94 36.34 24.09
N MET A 401 15.17 35.80 24.11
CA MET A 401 15.52 34.46 24.58
C MET A 401 17.02 34.36 24.95
N ASN A 402 17.34 33.43 25.87
CA ASN A 402 18.70 32.94 26.16
C ASN A 402 19.11 31.80 25.23
#